data_AF-A0A8T4T3I4-F1
#
_entry.id   AF-A0A8T4T3I4-F1
#
_cell.length_a   1.000
_cell.length_b   1.000
_cell.length_c   1.000
_cell.angle_alpha   90.00
_cell.angle_beta   90.00
_cell.angle_gamma   90.00
#
_symmetry.space_group_name_H-M   'P 1'
#
loop_
_entity.id
_entity.type
_entity.pdbx_description
1 polymer ?
#
loop_
_entity_poly.entity_id
_entity_poly.type
_entity_poly.pdbx_seq_one_letter_code
_entity_poly.pdbx_strand_id
1 'polypeptide(L)'
;MSLGLSLAQVAPLYNLGLVVIVVFLFIKLFNTPVRDKRVYLMPWKLIFGALIVFILEEALTVLRGMGVINIPVHINGFFEVFIISLFIYALLLQREELKRR
;
A
#
# COMPACT_ATOMS: atom_id res chain seq x y z
N MET A 1 -4.70 -28.47 -11.34
CA MET A 1 -4.37 -27.13 -10.82
C MET A 1 -5.51 -26.71 -9.91
N SER A 2 -5.27 -26.40 -8.63
CA SER A 2 -6.35 -26.02 -7.71
C SER A 2 -6.73 -24.55 -7.93
N LEU A 3 -7.99 -24.20 -7.69
CA LEU A 3 -8.46 -22.80 -7.79
C LEU A 3 -7.60 -21.83 -6.97
N GLY A 4 -7.15 -22.25 -5.78
CA GLY A 4 -6.30 -21.44 -4.92
C GLY A 4 -4.93 -21.11 -5.54
N LEU A 5 -4.32 -22.07 -6.25
CA LEU A 5 -3.05 -21.84 -6.94
C LEU A 5 -3.21 -20.89 -8.14
N SER A 6 -4.31 -21.01 -8.88
CA SER A 6 -4.61 -20.10 -9.98
C SER A 6 -4.82 -18.67 -9.46
N LEU A 7 -5.54 -18.49 -8.36
CA LEU A 7 -5.75 -17.18 -7.75
C LEU A 7 -4.44 -16.58 -7.23
N ALA A 8 -3.59 -17.37 -6.58
CA ALA A 8 -2.30 -16.91 -6.06
C ALA A 8 -1.35 -16.40 -7.17
N GLN A 9 -1.45 -16.95 -8.38
CA GLN A 9 -0.63 -16.52 -9.52
C GLN A 9 -1.13 -15.23 -10.18
N VAL A 10 -2.46 -15.03 -10.23
CA VAL A 10 -3.03 -13.89 -10.97
C VAL A 10 -3.30 -12.68 -10.06
N ALA A 11 -3.51 -12.88 -8.75
CA ALA A 11 -3.76 -11.79 -7.81
C ALA A 11 -2.68 -10.68 -7.82
N PRO A 12 -1.36 -10.98 -7.84
CA PRO A 12 -0.32 -9.96 -7.94
C PRO A 12 -0.45 -9.04 -9.15
N LEU A 13 -0.85 -9.59 -10.31
CA LEU A 13 -1.04 -8.84 -11.55
C LEU A 13 -2.23 -7.87 -11.44
N TYR A 14 -3.35 -8.33 -10.88
CA TYR A 14 -4.51 -7.46 -10.65
C TYR A 14 -4.21 -6.36 -9.62
N ASN A 15 -3.47 -6.69 -8.57
CA ASN A 15 -3.02 -5.75 -7.55
C ASN A 15 -2.17 -4.63 -8.16
N LEU A 16 -1.19 -4.97 -9.01
CA LEU A 16 -0.39 -3.98 -9.74
C LEU A 16 -1.22 -3.12 -10.70
N GLY A 17 -2.28 -3.68 -11.31
CA GLY A 17 -3.22 -2.89 -12.11
C GLY A 17 -3.98 -1.86 -11.26
N LEU A 18 -4.48 -2.27 -10.09
CA LEU A 18 -5.19 -1.39 -9.16
C LEU A 18 -4.29 -0.29 -8.58
N VAL A 19 -3.01 -0.57 -8.39
CA VAL A 19 -2.01 0.41 -7.94
C VAL A 19 -2.06 1.69 -8.77
N VAL A 20 -2.20 1.59 -10.10
CA VAL A 20 -2.24 2.78 -10.98
C VAL A 20 -3.42 3.69 -10.62
N ILE A 21 -4.59 3.11 -10.38
CA ILE A 21 -5.80 3.83 -9.98
C ILE A 21 -5.59 4.48 -8.61
N VAL A 22 -5.04 3.74 -7.65
CA VAL A 22 -4.79 4.25 -6.30
C VAL A 22 -3.77 5.38 -6.30
N VAL A 23 -2.67 5.26 -7.06
CA VAL A 23 -1.67 6.32 -7.24
C VAL A 23 -2.31 7.57 -7.83
N PHE A 24 -3.15 7.43 -8.87
CA PHE A 24 -3.90 8.55 -9.44
C PHE A 24 -4.79 9.24 -8.40
N LEU A 25 -5.50 8.47 -7.57
CA LEU A 25 -6.33 9.01 -6.49
C LEU A 25 -5.51 9.78 -5.44
N PHE A 26 -4.32 9.28 -5.07
CA PHE A 26 -3.42 9.98 -4.14
C PHE A 26 -2.87 11.28 -4.74
N ILE A 27 -2.46 11.27 -6.01
CA ILE A 27 -2.03 12.49 -6.71
C ILE A 27 -3.17 13.53 -6.70
N LYS A 28 -4.40 13.09 -7.00
CA LYS A 28 -5.57 13.96 -6.93
C LYS A 28 -5.81 14.49 -5.51
N LEU A 29 -5.70 13.64 -4.48
CA LEU A 29 -5.87 14.02 -3.09
C LEU A 29 -4.84 15.10 -2.67
N PHE A 30 -3.57 14.93 -3.02
CA PHE A 30 -2.50 15.85 -2.64
C PHE A 30 -2.51 17.16 -3.43
N ASN A 31 -3.02 17.14 -4.67
CA ASN A 31 -3.12 18.33 -5.52
C ASN A 31 -4.45 19.08 -5.38
N THR A 32 -5.46 18.49 -4.71
CA THR A 32 -6.73 19.18 -4.50
C THR A 32 -6.49 20.38 -3.58
N PRO A 33 -6.76 21.62 -4.02
CA PRO A 33 -6.57 22.79 -3.20
C PRO A 33 -7.51 22.68 -2.00
N VAL A 34 -6.92 22.42 -0.83
CA VAL A 34 -7.68 22.25 0.40
C VAL A 34 -8.19 23.63 0.80
N ARG A 35 -9.37 24.01 0.30
CA ARG A 35 -10.04 25.28 0.64
C ARG A 35 -10.28 25.41 2.15
N ASP A 36 -10.30 24.30 2.87
CA ASP A 36 -10.60 24.22 4.29
C ASP A 36 -9.41 23.58 5.03
N LYS A 37 -8.69 24.31 5.88
CA LYS A 37 -7.52 23.82 6.66
C LYS A 37 -7.84 22.64 7.61
N ARG A 38 -9.07 22.13 7.56
CA ARG A 38 -9.61 21.02 8.34
C ARG A 38 -9.21 19.64 7.83
N VAL A 39 -8.69 19.49 6.61
CA VAL A 39 -8.27 18.17 6.10
C VAL A 39 -6.87 17.84 6.64
N TYR A 40 -6.83 16.93 7.60
CA TYR A 40 -5.59 16.44 8.17
C TYR A 40 -4.93 15.42 7.23
N LEU A 41 -3.92 15.87 6.48
CA LEU A 41 -3.28 15.07 5.42
C LEU A 41 -2.19 14.10 5.91
N MET A 42 -1.73 14.22 7.16
CA MET A 42 -0.62 13.39 7.67
C MET A 42 -0.92 11.89 7.64
N PRO A 43 -2.10 11.39 8.06
CA PRO A 43 -2.45 9.98 7.94
C PRO A 43 -2.41 9.51 6.48
N TRP A 44 -2.92 10.31 5.55
CA TRP A 44 -2.92 9.99 4.13
C TRP A 44 -1.53 9.88 3.54
N LYS A 45 -0.57 10.70 3.99
CA LYS A 45 0.85 10.57 3.61
C LYS A 45 1.47 9.26 4.11
N LEU A 46 1.11 8.82 5.32
CA LEU A 46 1.56 7.53 5.86
C LEU A 46 0.98 6.35 5.07
N ILE A 47 -0.31 6.40 4.74
CA ILE A 47 -0.96 5.39 3.89
C ILE A 47 -0.34 5.37 2.49
N PHE A 48 0.00 6.54 1.93
CA PHE A 48 0.72 6.60 0.66
C PHE A 48 2.12 5.98 0.76
N GLY A 49 2.83 6.18 1.88
CA GLY A 49 4.09 5.47 2.16
C GLY A 49 3.91 3.96 2.20
N ALA A 50 2.85 3.48 2.86
CA ALA A 50 2.51 2.05 2.90
C ALA A 50 2.17 1.49 1.50
N LEU A 51 1.48 2.27 0.67
CA LEU A 51 1.22 1.92 -0.74
C LEU A 51 2.52 1.76 -1.53
N ILE A 52 3.51 2.65 -1.37
CA ILE A 52 4.80 2.51 -2.06
C ILE A 52 5.49 1.20 -1.66
N VAL A 53 5.47 0.87 -0.37
CA VAL A 53 6.06 -0.38 0.14
C VAL A 53 5.35 -1.59 -0.45
N PHE A 54 4.01 -1.56 -0.52
CA PHE A 54 3.20 -2.59 -1.17
C PHE A 54 3.56 -2.77 -2.65
N ILE A 55 3.74 -1.67 -3.40
CA ILE A 55 4.12 -1.73 -4.81
C ILE A 55 5.48 -2.43 -4.98
N LEU A 56 6.45 -2.11 -4.10
CA LEU A 56 7.76 -2.74 -4.13
C LEU A 56 7.65 -4.23 -3.82
N GLU A 57 6.87 -4.61 -2.81
CA GLU A 57 6.64 -6.01 -2.44
C GLU A 57 6.00 -6.82 -3.59
N GLU A 58 4.95 -6.28 -4.21
CA GLU A 58 4.26 -6.91 -5.34
C GLU A 58 5.17 -7.03 -6.57
N ALA A 59 5.96 -6.00 -6.87
CA ALA A 59 6.94 -6.04 -7.95
C ALA A 59 7.97 -7.17 -7.74
N LEU A 60 8.51 -7.31 -6.51
CA LEU A 60 9.41 -8.41 -6.17
C LEU A 60 8.71 -9.77 -6.28
N THR A 61 7.44 -9.85 -5.89
CA THR A 61 6.64 -11.08 -5.97
C THR A 61 6.44 -11.53 -7.40
N VAL A 62 6.10 -10.61 -8.31
CA VAL A 62 5.97 -10.90 -9.75
C VAL A 62 7.32 -11.30 -10.35
N LEU A 63 8.39 -10.56 -10.09
CA LEU A 63 9.73 -10.87 -10.59
C LEU A 63 10.22 -12.25 -10.13
N ARG A 64 9.91 -12.63 -8.89
CA ARG A 64 10.18 -13.98 -8.36
C ARG A 64 9.33 -15.03 -9.05
N GLY A 65 8.04 -14.78 -9.26
CA GLY A 65 7.13 -15.68 -9.99
C GLY A 65 7.58 -15.92 -11.45
N MET A 66 8.25 -14.94 -12.06
CA MET A 66 8.85 -15.03 -13.39
C MET A 66 10.24 -15.68 -13.41
N GLY A 67 10.82 -16.00 -12.25
CA GLY A 67 12.16 -16.59 -12.13
C GLY A 67 13.32 -15.62 -12.37
N VAL A 68 13.07 -14.30 -12.39
CA VAL A 68 14.11 -13.27 -12.61
C VAL A 68 14.99 -13.07 -11.37
N ILE A 69 14.40 -13.22 -10.18
CA ILE A 69 15.06 -13.05 -8.89
C ILE A 69 14.76 -14.22 -7.97
N ASN A 70 15.75 -14.62 -7.15
CA ASN A 70 15.59 -15.67 -6.17
C ASN A 70 15.69 -15.09 -4.75
N ILE A 71 14.60 -14.46 -4.31
CA ILE A 71 14.51 -13.80 -3.00
C ILE A 71 13.69 -14.69 -2.04
N PRO A 72 14.18 -14.93 -0.81
CA PRO A 72 13.45 -15.66 0.23
C PRO A 72 12.04 -15.10 0.46
N VAL A 73 11.05 -15.98 0.56
CA VAL A 73 9.63 -15.61 0.75
C VAL A 73 9.40 -14.83 2.05
N HIS A 74 10.23 -15.04 3.07
CA HIS A 74 10.14 -14.34 4.35
C HIS A 74 10.32 -12.81 4.25
N ILE A 75 10.91 -12.31 3.16
CA ILE A 75 11.09 -10.87 2.94
C ILE A 75 9.73 -10.18 2.71
N ASN A 76 8.74 -10.87 2.13
CA ASN A 76 7.37 -10.36 2.03
C ASN A 76 6.78 -10.07 3.41
N GLY A 77 6.97 -10.96 4.38
CA GLY A 77 6.50 -10.76 5.74
C GLY A 77 7.09 -9.51 6.42
N PHE A 78 8.33 -9.14 6.08
CA PHE A 78 8.93 -7.88 6.56
C PHE A 78 8.23 -6.65 5.98
N PHE A 79 7.91 -6.67 4.68
CA PHE A 79 7.14 -5.60 4.03
C PHE A 79 5.73 -5.49 4.62
N GLU A 80 5.03 -6.61 4.83
CA GLU A 80 3.70 -6.64 5.45
C GLU A 80 3.70 -6.01 6.85
N VAL A 81 4.67 -6.37 7.71
CA VAL A 81 4.79 -5.80 9.06
C VAL A 81 5.00 -4.28 9.00
N PHE A 82 5.80 -3.81 8.05
CA PHE A 82 6.03 -2.37 7.87
C PHE A 82 4.76 -1.64 7.42
N ILE A 83 4.02 -2.19 6.46
CA ILE A 83 2.74 -1.68 5.97
C ILE A 83 1.72 -1.60 7.10
N ILE A 84 1.55 -2.69 7.86
CA ILE A 84 0.62 -2.77 8.99
C ILE A 84 0.99 -1.75 10.07
N SER A 85 2.28 -1.59 10.36
CA SER A 85 2.76 -0.62 11.34
C SER A 85 2.43 0.82 10.93
N LEU A 86 2.64 1.18 9.66
CA LEU A 86 2.26 2.49 9.12
C LEU A 86 0.74 2.70 9.18
N PHE A 87 -0.04 1.68 8.87
CA PHE A 87 -1.50 1.74 8.93
C PHE A 87 -2.01 1.96 10.35
N ILE A 88 -1.51 1.19 11.33
CA ILE A 88 -1.85 1.36 12.75
C ILE A 88 -1.47 2.76 13.22
N TYR A 89 -0.26 3.22 12.89
CA TYR A 89 0.20 4.55 13.26
C TYR A 89 -0.69 5.65 12.66
N ALA A 90 -1.07 5.53 11.38
CA ALA A 90 -1.99 6.46 10.72
C ALA A 90 -3.36 6.52 11.42
N LEU A 91 -3.92 5.37 11.82
CA LEU A 91 -5.18 5.31 12.57
C LEU A 91 -5.08 5.97 13.95
N LEU A 92 -3.99 5.72 14.68
CA LEU A 92 -3.74 6.35 15.98
C LEU A 92 -3.63 7.86 15.86
N LEU A 93 -2.92 8.33 14.84
CA LEU A 93 -2.75 9.75 14.54
C LEU A 93 -4.09 10.42 14.19
N GLN A 94 -4.91 9.75 13.38
CA GLN A 94 -6.25 10.23 13.04
C GLN A 94 -7.17 10.28 14.28
N ARG A 95 -7.10 9.27 15.15
CA ARG A 95 -7.85 9.24 16.42
C ARG A 95 -7.44 10.39 17.34
N GLU A 96 -6.15 10.70 17.41
CA GLU A 96 -5.65 11.80 18.25
C GLU A 96 -6.13 13.16 17.73
N GLU A 97 -6.07 13.40 16.43
CA GLU A 97 -6.60 14.63 15.82
C GLU A 97 -8.11 14.79 16.06
N LEU A 98 -8.88 13.70 16.00
CA LEU A 98 -10.32 13.72 16.29
C LEU A 98 -10.63 14.05 17.75
N LYS A 99 -9.74 13.72 18.71
CA LYS A 99 -9.90 14.09 20.12
C LYS A 99 -9.52 15.54 20.41
N ARG A 100 -8.66 16.14 19.59
CA ARG A 100 -8.19 17.52 19.74
C ARG A 100 -9.19 18.55 19.19
N ARG A 101 -10.13 18.12 18.36
CA ARG A 101 -11.24 18.92 17.83
C ARG A 101 -12.49 18.76 18.66
#